data_AF-A0A7V9PXT1-F1
#
_entry.id   AF-A0A7V9PXT1-F1
#
_cell.length_a   1.000
_cell.length_b   1.000
_cell.length_c   1.000
_cell.angle_alpha   90.00
_cell.angle_beta   90.00
_cell.angle_gamma   90.00
#
_symmetry.space_group_name_H-M   'P 1'
#
loop_
_entity.id
_entity.type
_entity.pdbx_description
1 polymer ?
#
loop_
_entity_poly.entity_id
_entity_poly.type
_entity_poly.pdbx_seq_one_letter_code
_entity_poly.pdbx_strand_id
1 'polypeptide(L)'
;MRPELERTELPDEHDARERAWRVAQSAFAEREPVERPSRRLRPAVALAVVLAAVAAAFSAPGQAVIDELREAVGVERAQPALFSLPSSGKLLVASDAGVWVVQQDGSKRLLGKYREATWSPFG
;
A
#
# COMPACT_ATOMS: atom_id res chain seq x y z
N MET A 1 14.34 -29.57 -15.37
CA MET A 1 15.66 -28.94 -15.59
C MET A 1 16.21 -28.17 -14.38
N ARG A 2 15.55 -27.14 -13.82
CA ARG A 2 16.08 -26.46 -12.59
C ARG A 2 16.13 -27.31 -11.30
N PRO A 3 15.15 -28.19 -10.99
CA PRO A 3 15.14 -28.94 -9.72
C PRO A 3 16.16 -30.08 -9.63
N GLU A 4 16.69 -30.53 -10.77
CA GLU A 4 17.64 -31.66 -10.84
C GLU A 4 19.08 -31.22 -10.56
N LEU A 5 19.42 -29.98 -10.91
CA LEU A 5 20.74 -29.39 -10.65
C LEU A 5 20.95 -29.09 -9.16
N GLU A 6 19.89 -28.75 -8.42
CA GLU A 6 19.98 -28.47 -6.98
C GLU A 6 20.22 -29.72 -6.12
N ARG A 7 20.00 -30.92 -6.68
CA ARG A 7 20.16 -32.21 -5.96
C ARG A 7 21.45 -32.95 -6.30
N THR A 8 22.26 -32.41 -7.20
CA THR A 8 23.50 -33.05 -7.61
C THR A 8 24.62 -32.60 -6.67
N GLU A 9 25.13 -33.51 -5.85
CA GLU A 9 26.34 -33.25 -5.07
C GLU A 9 27.50 -32.97 -6.04
N LEU A 10 28.06 -31.75 -5.95
CA LEU A 10 29.18 -31.35 -6.77
C LEU A 10 30.42 -32.13 -6.29
N PRO A 11 31.10 -32.88 -7.17
CA PRO A 11 32.34 -33.53 -6.79
C PRO A 11 33.35 -32.47 -6.32
N ASP A 12 34.04 -32.77 -5.23
CA ASP A 12 35.05 -31.88 -4.62
C ASP A 12 34.51 -30.54 -4.07
N GLU A 13 33.20 -30.45 -3.74
CA GLU A 13 32.60 -29.20 -3.26
C GLU A 13 33.28 -28.65 -2.01
N HIS A 14 33.69 -29.53 -1.09
CA HIS A 14 34.33 -29.12 0.15
C HIS A 14 35.70 -28.47 -0.11
N ASP A 15 36.58 -29.12 -0.85
CA ASP A 15 37.92 -28.59 -1.13
C ASP A 15 37.84 -27.36 -2.04
N ALA A 16 36.89 -27.32 -2.98
CA ALA A 16 36.61 -26.13 -3.77
C ALA A 16 36.18 -24.95 -2.90
N ARG A 17 35.31 -25.20 -1.91
CA ARG A 17 34.87 -24.19 -0.93
C ARG A 17 36.04 -23.71 -0.08
N GLU A 18 36.91 -24.59 0.40
CA GLU A 18 38.07 -24.21 1.19
C GLU A 18 39.06 -23.35 0.39
N ARG A 19 39.33 -23.72 -0.86
CA ARG A 19 40.19 -22.94 -1.77
C ARG A 19 39.60 -21.54 -2.01
N ALA A 20 38.31 -21.47 -2.34
CA ALA A 20 37.62 -20.20 -2.56
C ALA A 20 37.58 -19.35 -1.29
N TRP A 21 37.34 -19.97 -0.13
CA TRP A 21 37.29 -19.29 1.15
C TRP A 21 38.63 -18.65 1.52
N ARG A 22 39.75 -19.36 1.31
CA ARG A 22 41.09 -18.83 1.58
C ARG A 22 41.39 -17.58 0.76
N VAL A 23 40.98 -17.56 -0.51
CA VAL A 23 41.13 -16.39 -1.40
C VAL A 23 40.21 -15.25 -0.96
N ALA A 24 38.95 -15.55 -0.65
CA ALA A 24 38.01 -14.53 -0.21
C ALA A 24 38.41 -13.90 1.14
N GLN A 25 38.91 -14.72 2.08
CA GLN A 25 39.35 -14.27 3.39
C GLN A 25 40.60 -13.40 3.32
N SER A 26 41.61 -13.79 2.52
CA SER A 26 42.82 -12.98 2.32
C SER A 26 42.48 -11.63 1.67
N ALA A 27 41.69 -11.64 0.60
CA ALA A 27 41.23 -10.41 -0.05
C ALA A 27 40.38 -9.53 0.89
N PHE A 28 39.59 -10.14 1.79
CA PHE A 28 38.83 -9.40 2.79
C PHE A 28 39.71 -8.80 3.89
N ALA A 29 40.75 -9.50 4.32
CA ALA A 29 41.69 -9.03 5.35
C ALA A 29 42.53 -7.84 4.86
N GLU A 30 42.87 -7.81 3.58
CA GLU A 30 43.60 -6.71 2.93
C GLU A 30 42.70 -5.50 2.61
N ARG A 31 41.38 -5.66 2.67
CA ARG A 31 40.44 -4.59 2.34
C ARG A 31 40.26 -3.64 3.51
N GLU A 32 40.59 -2.36 3.30
CA GLU A 32 40.25 -1.29 4.24
C GLU A 32 38.72 -1.24 4.47
N PRO A 33 38.26 -1.18 5.73
CA PRO A 33 36.85 -1.02 6.04
C PRO A 33 36.33 0.33 5.53
N VAL A 34 35.69 0.32 4.36
CA VAL A 34 35.00 1.51 3.85
C VAL A 34 33.79 1.81 4.77
N GLU A 35 33.78 2.98 5.40
CA GLU A 35 32.63 3.46 6.16
C GLU A 35 31.40 3.46 5.24
N ARG A 36 30.46 2.57 5.53
CA ARG A 36 29.19 2.55 4.81
C ARG A 36 28.43 3.81 5.25
N PRO A 37 28.01 4.70 4.33
CA PRO A 37 27.23 5.87 4.71
C PRO A 37 26.03 5.40 5.52
N SER A 38 25.91 5.92 6.74
CA SER A 38 24.94 5.42 7.70
C SER A 38 23.54 5.66 7.12
N ARG A 39 22.88 4.57 6.67
CA ARG A 39 21.47 4.62 6.24
C ARG A 39 20.52 5.04 7.37
N ARG A 40 21.04 5.25 8.60
CA ARG A 40 20.31 5.70 9.79
C ARG A 40 19.77 7.12 9.66
N LEU A 41 20.31 7.95 8.76
CA LEU A 41 19.77 9.28 8.50
C LEU A 41 18.51 9.25 7.63
N ARG A 42 18.31 8.19 6.82
CA ARG A 42 17.13 8.04 5.95
C ARG A 42 15.80 8.05 6.72
N PRO A 43 15.61 7.28 7.82
CA PRO A 43 14.37 7.33 8.58
C PRO A 43 14.16 8.69 9.25
N ALA A 44 15.22 9.37 9.70
CA ALA A 44 15.12 10.70 10.30
C ALA A 44 14.68 11.75 9.26
N VAL A 45 15.26 11.72 8.06
CA VAL A 45 14.85 12.59 6.94
C VAL A 45 13.40 12.28 6.51
N ALA A 46 13.03 11.01 6.41
CA ALA A 46 11.65 10.64 6.07
C ALA A 46 10.65 11.14 7.12
N LEU A 47 10.97 11.00 8.41
CA LEU A 47 10.15 11.53 9.50
C LEU A 47 10.04 13.06 9.44
N ALA A 48 11.15 13.76 9.20
CA ALA A 48 11.15 15.22 9.05
C ALA A 48 10.28 15.68 7.86
N VAL A 49 10.33 14.98 6.73
CA VAL A 49 9.48 15.26 5.56
C VAL A 49 8.00 15.06 5.89
N VAL A 50 7.64 13.96 6.57
CA VAL A 50 6.25 13.70 6.99
C VAL A 50 5.75 14.81 7.92
N LEU A 51 6.55 15.19 8.92
CA LEU A 51 6.18 16.26 9.85
C LEU A 51 6.02 17.61 9.14
N ALA A 52 6.90 17.94 8.20
CA ALA A 52 6.80 19.15 7.40
C ALA A 52 5.53 19.15 6.52
N ALA A 53 5.16 18.02 5.92
CA ALA A 53 3.94 17.89 5.14
C ALA A 53 2.67 18.06 6.00
N VAL A 54 2.66 17.46 7.21
CA VAL A 54 1.56 17.63 8.17
C VAL A 54 1.44 19.10 8.60
N ALA A 55 2.55 19.74 8.96
CA ALA A 55 2.54 21.16 9.33
C ALA A 55 2.08 22.05 8.18
N ALA A 56 2.52 21.77 6.95
CA ALA A 56 2.09 22.49 5.76
C ALA A 56 0.58 22.37 5.53
N ALA A 57 -0.01 21.19 5.74
CA ALA A 57 -1.46 20.99 5.62
C ALA A 57 -2.27 21.87 6.59
N PHE A 58 -1.73 22.25 7.75
CA PHE A 58 -2.37 23.18 8.70
C PHE A 58 -1.97 24.66 8.50
N SER A 59 -1.11 24.95 7.53
CA SER A 59 -0.71 26.32 7.20
C SER A 59 -1.71 26.98 6.25
N ALA A 60 -1.83 28.31 6.28
CA ALA A 60 -2.70 29.07 5.37
C ALA A 60 -2.51 28.72 3.87
N PRO A 61 -1.28 28.61 3.34
CA PRO A 61 -1.09 28.17 1.95
C PRO A 61 -1.43 26.69 1.71
N GLY A 62 -1.27 25.80 2.70
CA GLY A 62 -1.64 24.39 2.53
C GLY A 62 -3.15 24.15 2.59
N GLN A 63 -3.88 24.90 3.42
CA GLN A 63 -5.34 24.90 3.41
C GLN A 63 -5.90 25.36 2.07
N ALA A 64 -5.32 26.40 1.46
CA ALA A 64 -5.74 26.89 0.13
C ALA A 64 -5.63 25.82 -0.97
N VAL A 65 -4.56 25.02 -0.98
CA VAL A 65 -4.40 23.91 -1.95
C VAL A 65 -5.38 22.76 -1.68
N ILE A 66 -5.67 22.48 -0.40
CA ILE A 66 -6.67 21.48 -0.02
C ILE A 66 -8.07 21.94 -0.44
N ASP A 67 -8.37 23.22 -0.29
CA ASP A 67 -9.65 23.82 -0.69
C ASP A 67 -9.80 23.84 -2.21
N GLU A 68 -8.76 24.22 -2.96
CA GLU A 68 -8.77 24.15 -4.44
C GLU A 68 -8.97 22.71 -4.95
N LEU A 69 -8.32 21.72 -4.30
CA LEU A 69 -8.55 20.31 -4.61
C LEU A 69 -9.97 19.87 -4.25
N ARG A 70 -10.51 20.37 -3.14
CA ARG A 70 -11.88 20.09 -2.67
C ARG A 70 -12.91 20.63 -3.66
N GLU A 71 -12.68 21.83 -4.20
CA GLU A 71 -13.49 22.47 -5.23
C GLU A 71 -13.39 21.69 -6.56
N ALA A 72 -12.18 21.36 -7.00
CA ALA A 72 -11.94 20.60 -8.24
C ALA A 72 -12.56 19.18 -8.20
N VAL A 73 -12.57 18.55 -7.02
CA VAL A 73 -13.18 17.23 -6.79
C VAL A 73 -14.69 17.34 -6.50
N GLY A 74 -15.23 18.56 -6.36
CA GLY A 74 -16.66 18.83 -6.14
C GLY A 74 -17.17 18.45 -4.75
N VAL A 75 -16.28 18.39 -3.76
CA VAL A 75 -16.61 17.94 -2.39
C VAL A 75 -17.42 18.98 -1.62
N GLU A 76 -17.47 20.25 -2.04
CA GLU A 76 -18.37 21.26 -1.45
C GLU A 76 -19.86 20.95 -1.65
N ARG A 77 -20.19 20.16 -2.68
CA ARG A 77 -21.53 19.61 -2.90
C ARG A 77 -21.66 18.14 -2.56
N ALA A 78 -20.60 17.53 -2.03
CA ALA A 78 -20.71 16.23 -1.39
C ALA A 78 -21.56 16.44 -0.13
N GLN A 79 -22.86 16.14 -0.24
CA GLN A 79 -23.68 15.88 0.95
C GLN A 79 -22.84 15.00 1.88
N PRO A 80 -22.78 15.31 3.19
CA PRO A 80 -21.98 14.54 4.14
C PRO A 80 -22.19 13.09 3.78
N ALA A 81 -21.09 12.38 3.47
CA ALA A 81 -21.15 10.99 3.02
C ALA A 81 -22.21 10.31 3.88
N LEU A 82 -23.18 9.63 3.26
CA LEU A 82 -24.25 8.97 3.99
C LEU A 82 -23.60 7.90 4.90
N PHE A 83 -23.03 8.34 6.03
CA PHE A 83 -22.47 7.57 7.13
C PHE A 83 -23.59 6.80 7.82
N SER A 84 -24.82 7.18 7.50
CA SER A 84 -26.00 6.36 7.69
C SER A 84 -27.05 6.68 6.64
N LEU A 85 -27.95 5.71 6.43
CA LEU A 85 -29.16 5.93 5.64
C LEU A 85 -30.14 6.83 6.42
N PRO A 86 -30.86 7.74 5.75
CA PRO A 86 -31.80 8.66 6.39
C PRO A 86 -33.03 7.93 6.99
N SER A 87 -33.23 6.67 6.63
CA SER A 87 -34.25 5.78 7.20
C SER A 87 -33.62 4.45 7.58
N SER A 88 -34.25 3.72 8.50
CA SER A 88 -33.87 2.34 8.79
C SER A 88 -34.01 1.45 7.56
N GLY A 89 -33.15 0.42 7.46
CA GLY A 89 -33.17 -0.55 6.38
C GLY A 89 -31.87 -0.64 5.59
N LYS A 90 -31.96 -1.23 4.39
CA LYS A 90 -30.85 -1.45 3.46
C LYS A 90 -31.28 -0.94 2.09
N LEU A 91 -30.34 -0.36 1.34
CA LEU A 91 -30.58 0.03 -0.06
C LEU A 91 -29.92 -0.96 -1.01
N LEU A 92 -30.61 -1.25 -2.11
CA LEU A 92 -30.07 -1.94 -3.27
C LEU A 92 -29.83 -0.89 -4.36
N VAL A 93 -28.59 -0.75 -4.80
CA VAL A 93 -28.17 0.30 -5.74
C VAL A 93 -27.52 -0.34 -6.96
N ALA A 94 -28.03 -0.04 -8.14
CA ALA A 94 -27.38 -0.37 -9.41
C ALA A 94 -26.54 0.82 -9.89
N SER A 95 -25.28 0.58 -10.25
CA SER A 95 -24.38 1.54 -10.87
C SER A 95 -23.58 0.88 -11.98
N ASP A 96 -22.77 1.66 -12.71
CA ASP A 96 -21.91 1.15 -13.78
C ASP A 96 -20.92 0.07 -13.29
N ALA A 97 -20.58 0.08 -11.99
CA ALA A 97 -19.71 -0.91 -11.38
C ALA A 97 -20.43 -2.23 -11.04
N GLY A 98 -21.76 -2.25 -11.02
CA GLY A 98 -22.59 -3.39 -10.66
C GLY A 98 -23.62 -3.07 -9.57
N VAL A 99 -24.19 -4.11 -8.97
CA VAL A 99 -25.22 -3.99 -7.92
C VAL A 99 -24.58 -4.04 -6.54
N TRP A 100 -24.99 -3.13 -5.67
CA TRP A 100 -24.49 -2.96 -4.31
C TRP A 100 -25.61 -3.07 -3.27
N VAL A 101 -25.27 -3.57 -2.08
CA VAL A 101 -26.07 -3.39 -0.87
C VAL A 101 -25.41 -2.31 -0.03
N VAL A 102 -26.16 -1.27 0.32
CA VAL A 102 -25.76 -0.24 1.27
C VAL A 102 -26.50 -0.48 2.57
N GLN A 103 -25.74 -0.69 3.64
CA GLN A 103 -26.26 -0.92 4.98
C GLN A 103 -26.64 0.40 5.64
N GLN A 104 -27.36 0.31 6.76
CA GLN A 104 -27.80 1.48 7.51
C GLN A 104 -26.66 2.35 8.02
N ASP A 105 -25.48 1.78 8.30
CA ASP A 105 -24.26 2.48 8.73
C ASP A 105 -23.43 3.02 7.54
N GLY A 106 -24.00 3.01 6.34
CA GLY A 106 -23.33 3.44 5.11
C GLY A 106 -22.30 2.44 4.56
N SER A 107 -22.06 1.30 5.23
CA SER A 107 -21.17 0.27 4.70
C SER A 107 -21.73 -0.34 3.41
N LYS A 108 -20.83 -0.65 2.47
CA LYS A 108 -21.21 -1.03 1.10
C LYS A 108 -20.65 -2.41 0.76
N ARG A 109 -21.49 -3.28 0.20
CA ARG A 109 -21.08 -4.60 -0.33
C ARG A 109 -21.50 -4.74 -1.79
N LEU A 110 -20.52 -4.94 -2.67
CA LEU A 110 -20.79 -5.28 -4.07
C LEU A 110 -21.33 -6.71 -4.16
N LEU A 111 -22.49 -6.90 -4.80
CA LEU A 111 -23.09 -8.21 -5.07
C LEU A 111 -22.57 -8.84 -6.37
N GLY A 112 -22.10 -8.02 -7.31
CA GLY A 112 -21.52 -8.46 -8.57
C GLY A 112 -21.85 -7.51 -9.72
N LYS A 113 -21.33 -7.83 -10.90
CA LYS A 113 -21.51 -7.06 -12.15
C LYS A 113 -22.89 -7.30 -12.79
N TYR A 114 -23.95 -7.25 -11.98
CA TYR A 114 -25.32 -7.28 -12.46
C TYR A 114 -25.72 -5.89 -12.95
N ARG A 115 -26.58 -5.82 -13.97
CA ARG A 115 -27.11 -4.54 -14.47
C ARG A 115 -28.27 -4.03 -13.61
N GLU A 116 -29.08 -4.95 -13.09
CA GLU A 116 -30.27 -4.66 -12.29
C GLU A 116 -30.46 -5.75 -11.23
N ALA A 117 -31.16 -5.41 -10.15
CA ALA A 117 -31.56 -6.35 -9.12
C ALA A 117 -32.77 -5.80 -8.36
N THR A 118 -33.55 -6.68 -7.74
CA THR A 118 -34.66 -6.31 -6.85
C THR A 118 -34.63 -7.18 -5.60
N TRP A 119 -35.21 -6.70 -4.51
CA TRP A 119 -35.31 -7.48 -3.27
C TRP A 119 -36.35 -8.59 -3.38
N SER A 120 -36.05 -9.74 -2.78
CA SER A 120 -37.06 -10.75 -2.52
C SER A 120 -38.11 -10.21 -1.53
N PRO A 121 -39.39 -10.58 -1.64
CA PRO A 121 -40.41 -10.22 -0.65
C PRO A 121 -40.06 -10.70 0.77
N PHE A 122 -39.21 -11.72 0.89
CA PHE A 122 -38.79 -12.31 2.16
C PHE A 122 -37.41 -11.83 2.64
N GLY A 123 -36.80 -10.88 1.92
CA GLY A 123 -35.43 -10.43 2.16
C GLY A 123 -34.41 -11.31 1.47
#